data_AF-A0A6N2KLX7-F1
#
_entry.id   AF-A0A6N2KLX7-F1
#
_cell.length_a   1.000
_cell.length_b   1.000
_cell.length_c   1.000
_cell.angle_alpha   90.00
_cell.angle_beta   90.00
_cell.angle_gamma   90.00
#
_symmetry.space_group_name_H-M   'P 1'
#
loop_
_entity.id
_entity.type
_entity.pdbx_description
1 polymer ?
#
loop_
_entity_poly.entity_id
_entity_poly.type
_entity_poly.pdbx_seq_one_letter_code
_entity_poly.pdbx_strand_id
1 'polypeptide(L)'
;MKLAETGLTFVCQKIKWPDFINVAVEVGWESRFTSPMAIRHCFDKDVDQVLFEGNSSVKRVILNRPHKLNSLSYHMIFQMIKELKAFEADPKVKIVILKGNGKAFCAGGDVLASYTCLVAGHWSYGTNFYKKQAMLDYLVATYGKPVVAIIDGIVMGGGAGLSLQATFRIVTENTVFAMPETAIGHFADVGSSYFLSRLPGFYGCPFVGNCTR
;
A
#
# COMPACT_ATOMS: atom_id res chain seq x y z
N MET A 1 11.35 -32.98 15.95
CA MET A 1 12.01 -31.70 16.24
C MET A 1 12.99 -31.38 15.10
N LYS A 2 12.54 -30.64 14.09
CA LYS A 2 13.35 -29.72 13.28
C LYS A 2 12.38 -28.83 12.49
N LEU A 3 12.60 -27.54 12.67
CA LEU A 3 11.74 -26.42 12.34
C LEU A 3 11.74 -26.11 10.84
N ALA A 4 10.62 -25.58 10.38
CA ALA A 4 10.34 -25.17 9.02
C ALA A 4 11.30 -24.08 8.51
N GLU A 5 11.94 -24.34 7.38
CA GLU A 5 12.57 -23.34 6.54
C GLU A 5 11.49 -22.76 5.62
N THR A 6 10.93 -21.60 6.00
CA THR A 6 10.05 -20.82 5.12
C THR A 6 10.89 -20.08 4.08
N GLY A 7 11.28 -20.81 3.04
CA GLY A 7 11.86 -20.24 1.82
C GLY A 7 10.81 -19.44 1.04
N LEU A 8 10.73 -18.13 1.30
CA LEU A 8 10.07 -17.18 0.40
C LEU A 8 10.92 -17.05 -0.87
N THR A 9 10.64 -17.88 -1.87
CA THR A 9 11.10 -17.63 -3.24
C THR A 9 10.26 -16.50 -3.80
N PHE A 10 10.79 -15.27 -3.75
CA PHE A 10 10.23 -14.16 -4.53
C PHE A 10 10.41 -14.49 -6.00
N VAL A 11 9.35 -14.93 -6.67
CA VAL A 11 9.30 -14.83 -8.13
C VAL A 11 9.09 -13.35 -8.44
N CYS A 12 10.19 -12.60 -8.49
CA CYS A 12 10.20 -11.28 -9.10
C CYS A 12 9.96 -11.49 -10.60
N GLN A 13 8.69 -11.58 -10.99
CA GLN A 13 8.33 -11.45 -12.39
C GLN A 13 8.82 -10.07 -12.79
N LYS A 14 9.83 -10.01 -13.66
CA LYS A 14 10.28 -8.76 -14.27
C LYS A 14 9.04 -8.11 -14.90
N ILE A 15 8.51 -7.09 -14.24
CA ILE A 15 7.52 -6.20 -14.82
C ILE A 15 8.17 -5.63 -16.07
N LYS A 16 7.63 -5.98 -17.23
CA LYS A 16 8.08 -5.36 -18.47
C LYS A 16 7.60 -3.91 -18.39
N TRP A 17 8.46 -2.95 -18.72
CA TRP A 17 8.13 -1.52 -18.85
C TRP A 17 6.69 -1.18 -19.32
N PRO A 18 6.09 -1.88 -20.32
CA PRO A 18 4.69 -1.68 -20.70
C PRO A 18 3.67 -1.86 -19.56
N ASP A 19 3.89 -2.73 -18.58
CA ASP A 19 2.94 -2.99 -17.49
C ASP A 19 2.87 -1.82 -16.49
N PHE A 20 4.00 -1.14 -16.23
CA PHE A 20 4.02 0.10 -15.44
C PHE A 20 3.34 1.25 -16.17
N ILE A 21 3.57 1.39 -17.48
CA ILE A 21 2.89 2.39 -18.31
C ILE A 21 1.38 2.13 -18.31
N ASN A 22 0.94 0.87 -18.47
CA ASN A 22 -0.47 0.53 -18.44
C ASN A 22 -1.12 0.86 -17.08
N VAL A 23 -0.44 0.60 -15.96
CA VAL A 23 -0.91 1.02 -14.63
C VAL A 23 -0.93 2.54 -14.50
N ALA A 24 0.10 3.25 -14.96
CA ALA A 24 0.17 4.71 -14.97
C ALA A 24 -0.97 5.31 -15.82
N VAL A 25 -1.27 4.71 -16.98
CA VAL A 25 -2.37 5.09 -17.86
C VAL A 25 -3.73 4.77 -17.23
N GLU A 26 -3.91 3.61 -16.59
CA GLU A 26 -5.14 3.22 -15.89
C GLU A 26 -5.44 4.11 -14.67
N VAL A 27 -4.42 4.57 -13.94
CA VAL A 27 -4.59 5.59 -12.88
C VAL A 27 -4.71 7.02 -13.44
N GLY A 28 -4.65 7.19 -14.77
CA GLY A 28 -4.93 8.44 -15.47
C GLY A 28 -3.79 9.46 -15.45
N TRP A 29 -2.54 9.01 -15.52
CA TRP A 29 -1.32 9.85 -15.46
C TRP A 29 -1.20 10.83 -16.63
N GLU A 30 -1.42 10.41 -17.88
CA GLU A 30 -1.12 11.26 -19.06
C GLU A 30 -2.12 12.41 -19.32
N SER A 31 -3.34 12.37 -18.74
CA SER A 31 -4.46 13.22 -19.20
C SER A 31 -4.83 14.41 -18.30
N ARG A 32 -4.13 14.68 -17.19
CA ARG A 32 -4.56 15.68 -16.18
C ARG A 32 -3.57 16.81 -15.88
N PHE A 33 -2.50 16.96 -16.65
CA PHE A 33 -1.47 17.96 -16.37
C PHE A 33 -1.81 19.41 -16.79
N THR A 34 -2.95 19.70 -17.45
CA THR A 34 -3.17 21.00 -18.10
C THR A 34 -4.50 21.73 -17.83
N SER A 35 -5.30 21.38 -16.81
CA SER A 35 -6.58 22.08 -16.57
C SER A 35 -6.68 22.79 -15.20
N PRO A 36 -7.20 24.04 -15.13
CA PRO A 36 -7.50 24.77 -13.87
C PRO A 36 -8.55 24.11 -12.95
N MET A 37 -9.03 22.92 -13.28
CA MET A 37 -10.04 22.16 -12.51
C MET A 37 -9.44 21.30 -11.37
N ALA A 38 -8.20 21.58 -10.96
CA ALA A 38 -7.41 20.73 -10.06
C ALA A 38 -7.82 20.80 -8.58
N ILE A 39 -8.53 21.86 -8.15
CA ILE A 39 -8.86 22.11 -6.74
C ILE A 39 -9.97 21.16 -6.22
N ARG A 40 -10.87 20.67 -7.09
CA ARG A 40 -11.89 19.67 -6.71
C ARG A 40 -11.33 18.26 -6.51
N HIS A 41 -10.10 17.99 -6.94
CA HIS A 41 -9.47 16.65 -6.87
C HIS A 41 -8.71 16.37 -5.57
N CYS A 42 -8.47 17.38 -4.71
CA CYS A 42 -7.80 17.16 -3.41
C CYS A 42 -8.67 16.36 -2.41
N PHE A 43 -9.99 16.29 -2.63
CA PHE A 43 -10.91 15.51 -1.81
C PHE A 43 -11.75 14.61 -2.70
N ASP A 44 -11.29 13.38 -2.88
CA ASP A 44 -12.10 12.37 -3.53
C ASP A 44 -13.35 12.09 -2.68
N LYS A 45 -14.52 12.21 -3.32
CA LYS A 45 -15.83 12.12 -2.66
C LYS A 45 -16.40 10.71 -2.66
N ASP A 46 -15.61 9.72 -3.05
CA ASP A 46 -16.05 8.32 -2.96
C ASP A 46 -16.52 8.02 -1.54
N VAL A 47 -17.78 7.62 -1.44
CA VAL A 47 -18.35 7.07 -0.22
C VAL A 47 -17.83 5.64 -0.10
N ASP A 48 -17.44 5.22 1.10
CA ASP A 48 -16.99 3.86 1.41
C ASP A 48 -15.70 3.39 0.69
N GLN A 49 -14.66 4.23 0.70
CA GLN A 49 -13.32 3.89 0.19
C GLN A 49 -12.65 2.71 0.91
N VAL A 50 -13.05 2.44 2.16
CA VAL A 50 -12.62 1.27 2.93
C VAL A 50 -13.85 0.65 3.58
N LEU A 51 -14.07 -0.64 3.35
CA LEU A 51 -15.14 -1.40 3.97
C LEU A 51 -14.60 -2.16 5.17
N PHE A 52 -15.33 -2.08 6.28
CA PHE A 52 -15.03 -2.80 7.51
C PHE A 52 -16.11 -3.84 7.74
N GLU A 53 -15.78 -5.10 7.50
CA GLU A 53 -16.73 -6.20 7.59
C GLU A 53 -16.25 -7.27 8.58
N GLY A 54 -17.11 -8.23 8.86
CA GLY A 54 -16.76 -9.43 9.62
C GLY A 54 -17.58 -9.58 10.90
N ASN A 55 -17.27 -10.64 11.64
CA ASN A 55 -17.98 -11.00 12.86
C ASN A 55 -17.26 -10.42 14.09
N SER A 56 -17.59 -10.91 15.28
CA SER A 56 -16.97 -10.46 16.52
C SER A 56 -15.49 -10.83 16.65
N SER A 57 -15.05 -11.90 15.98
CA SER A 57 -13.70 -12.46 16.14
C SER A 57 -12.76 -12.19 14.98
N VAL A 58 -13.31 -12.05 13.77
CA VAL A 58 -12.55 -11.77 12.56
C VAL A 58 -13.07 -10.47 11.96
N LYS A 59 -12.18 -9.49 11.83
CA LYS A 59 -12.44 -8.22 11.15
C LYS A 59 -11.74 -8.20 9.80
N ARG A 60 -12.43 -7.72 8.77
CA ARG A 60 -11.92 -7.58 7.42
C ARG A 60 -11.87 -6.09 7.09
N VAL A 61 -10.72 -5.64 6.66
CA VAL A 61 -10.49 -4.30 6.13
C VAL A 61 -10.30 -4.44 4.64
N ILE A 62 -11.28 -3.98 3.88
CA ILE A 62 -11.33 -4.15 2.43
C ILE A 62 -11.13 -2.79 1.77
N LEU A 63 -10.04 -2.64 1.01
CA LEU A 63 -9.80 -1.44 0.21
C LEU A 63 -10.78 -1.45 -0.96
N ASN A 64 -11.64 -0.44 -1.05
CA ASN A 64 -12.77 -0.39 -1.96
C ASN A 64 -12.73 0.86 -2.84
N ARG A 65 -11.68 0.96 -3.64
CA ARG A 65 -11.50 2.00 -4.66
C ARG A 65 -10.98 1.36 -5.97
N PRO A 66 -11.70 0.38 -6.53
CA PRO A 66 -11.19 -0.45 -7.63
C PRO A 66 -10.91 0.35 -8.91
N HIS A 67 -11.63 1.44 -9.16
CA HIS A 67 -11.45 2.31 -10.32
C HIS A 67 -10.13 3.12 -10.29
N LYS A 68 -9.47 3.19 -9.12
CA LYS A 68 -8.11 3.73 -8.94
C LYS A 68 -7.17 2.66 -8.39
N LEU A 69 -7.42 1.39 -8.70
CA LEU A 69 -6.59 0.25 -8.29
C LEU A 69 -6.27 0.24 -6.79
N ASN A 70 -7.24 0.68 -5.97
CA ASN A 70 -7.13 0.78 -4.52
C ASN A 70 -5.97 1.67 -4.01
N SER A 71 -5.59 2.73 -4.74
CA SER A 71 -4.61 3.71 -4.26
C SER A 71 -5.04 4.37 -2.94
N LEU A 72 -4.15 4.36 -1.95
CA LEU A 72 -4.37 4.87 -0.60
C LEU A 72 -4.51 6.39 -0.61
N SER A 73 -5.70 6.87 -0.27
CA SER A 73 -5.96 8.28 0.01
C SER A 73 -5.66 8.63 1.47
N TYR A 74 -5.48 9.91 1.76
CA TYR A 74 -5.35 10.39 3.15
C TYR A 74 -6.53 9.94 4.03
N HIS A 75 -7.74 9.94 3.46
CA HIS A 75 -8.95 9.56 4.18
C HIS A 75 -9.00 8.06 4.47
N MET A 76 -8.62 7.21 3.51
CA MET A 76 -8.49 5.76 3.72
C MET A 76 -7.52 5.46 4.86
N ILE A 77 -6.33 6.05 4.81
CA ILE A 77 -5.30 5.86 5.84
C ILE A 77 -5.84 6.27 7.21
N PHE A 78 -6.51 7.42 7.29
CA PHE A 78 -7.10 7.89 8.54
C PHE A 78 -8.15 6.92 9.11
N GLN A 79 -9.07 6.45 8.26
CA GLN A 79 -10.10 5.48 8.66
C GLN A 79 -9.48 4.16 9.12
N MET A 80 -8.50 3.64 8.37
CA MET A 80 -7.81 2.39 8.72
C MET A 80 -7.10 2.49 10.07
N ILE A 81 -6.35 3.58 10.32
CA ILE A 81 -5.69 3.77 11.63
C ILE A 81 -6.73 3.77 12.76
N LYS A 82 -7.85 4.47 12.57
CA LYS A 82 -8.91 4.57 13.58
C LYS A 82 -9.51 3.19 13.89
N GLU A 83 -9.91 2.46 12.87
CA GLU A 83 -10.58 1.17 13.03
C GLU A 83 -9.62 0.08 13.49
N LEU A 84 -8.37 0.06 13.01
CA LEU A 84 -7.35 -0.86 13.53
C LEU A 84 -7.13 -0.63 15.03
N LYS A 85 -7.00 0.62 15.49
CA LYS A 85 -6.89 0.88 16.94
C LYS A 85 -8.12 0.40 17.72
N ALA A 86 -9.32 0.57 17.17
CA ALA A 86 -10.55 0.06 17.79
C ALA A 86 -10.57 -1.47 17.85
N PHE A 87 -10.14 -2.13 16.77
CA PHE A 87 -10.06 -3.59 16.70
C PHE A 87 -8.99 -4.16 17.63
N GLU A 88 -7.88 -3.46 17.82
CA GLU A 88 -6.84 -3.84 18.78
C GLU A 88 -7.37 -3.79 20.23
N ALA A 89 -8.13 -2.75 20.57
CA ALA A 89 -8.73 -2.59 21.89
C ALA A 89 -9.86 -3.58 22.21
N ASP A 90 -10.60 -4.07 21.20
CA ASP A 90 -11.71 -5.00 21.40
C ASP A 90 -11.23 -6.45 21.67
N PRO A 91 -11.38 -7.01 22.89
CA PRO A 91 -10.91 -8.37 23.21
C PRO A 91 -11.61 -9.48 22.41
N LYS A 92 -12.77 -9.19 21.81
CA LYS A 92 -13.49 -10.15 20.96
C LYS A 92 -12.77 -10.37 19.64
N VAL A 93 -12.18 -9.32 19.08
CA VAL A 93 -11.42 -9.38 17.83
C VAL A 93 -10.12 -10.15 18.07
N LYS A 94 -9.95 -11.24 17.32
CA LYS A 94 -8.78 -12.12 17.37
C LYS A 94 -7.88 -11.96 16.16
N ILE A 95 -8.45 -11.70 14.99
CA ILE A 95 -7.71 -11.63 13.72
C ILE A 95 -8.25 -10.48 12.87
N VAL A 96 -7.33 -9.78 12.21
CA VAL A 96 -7.65 -8.78 11.18
C VAL A 96 -7.18 -9.28 9.82
N ILE A 97 -8.03 -9.17 8.81
CA ILE A 97 -7.73 -9.55 7.43
C ILE A 97 -7.72 -8.29 6.57
N LEU A 98 -6.63 -8.03 5.86
CA LEU A 98 -6.51 -6.98 4.85
C LEU A 98 -6.73 -7.58 3.47
N LYS A 99 -7.58 -6.95 2.65
CA LYS A 99 -7.84 -7.36 1.27
C LYS A 99 -8.14 -6.14 0.40
N GLY A 100 -7.85 -6.21 -0.90
CA GLY A 100 -8.35 -5.25 -1.88
C GLY A 100 -9.57 -5.77 -2.65
N ASN A 101 -10.46 -4.87 -3.06
CA ASN A 101 -11.57 -5.18 -3.95
C ASN A 101 -11.18 -4.97 -5.42
N GLY A 102 -11.60 -5.86 -6.31
CA GLY A 102 -11.31 -5.77 -7.74
C GLY A 102 -9.97 -6.38 -8.14
N LYS A 103 -9.32 -5.80 -9.16
CA LYS A 103 -8.13 -6.37 -9.84
C LYS A 103 -6.80 -6.13 -9.12
N ALA A 104 -6.79 -5.30 -8.09
CA ALA A 104 -5.58 -4.90 -7.38
C ALA A 104 -5.81 -4.99 -5.88
N PHE A 105 -4.79 -5.39 -5.13
CA PHE A 105 -4.81 -5.23 -3.69
C PHE A 105 -4.66 -3.75 -3.36
N CYS A 106 -3.56 -3.12 -3.80
CA CYS A 106 -3.31 -1.69 -3.64
C CYS A 106 -2.14 -1.24 -4.52
N ALA A 107 -2.39 -0.30 -5.44
CA ALA A 107 -1.37 0.23 -6.37
C ALA A 107 -0.48 1.34 -5.81
N GLY A 108 -0.59 1.69 -4.52
CA GLY A 108 0.30 2.64 -3.84
C GLY A 108 -0.44 3.81 -3.20
N GLY A 109 0.27 4.88 -2.88
CA GLY A 109 -0.32 6.12 -2.34
C GLY A 109 -0.92 7.00 -3.45
N ASP A 110 -1.89 7.86 -3.11
CA ASP A 110 -2.43 8.87 -4.01
C ASP A 110 -1.45 10.06 -4.16
N VAL A 111 -0.34 9.79 -4.87
CA VAL A 111 0.73 10.77 -5.11
C VAL A 111 0.23 11.91 -6.00
N LEU A 112 -0.71 11.64 -6.92
CA LEU A 112 -1.32 12.65 -7.77
C LEU A 112 -2.09 13.70 -6.96
N ALA A 113 -2.86 13.29 -5.96
CA ALA A 113 -3.51 14.21 -5.03
C ALA A 113 -2.47 15.07 -4.28
N SER A 114 -1.40 14.44 -3.79
CA SER A 114 -0.33 15.15 -3.08
C SER A 114 0.38 16.19 -3.96
N TYR A 115 0.69 15.84 -5.22
CA TYR A 115 1.28 16.75 -6.19
C TYR A 115 0.33 17.91 -6.54
N THR A 116 -0.95 17.60 -6.76
CA THR A 116 -1.95 18.61 -7.11
C THR A 116 -2.11 19.65 -6.00
N CYS A 117 -2.20 19.20 -4.74
CA CYS A 117 -2.31 20.12 -3.61
C CYS A 117 -0.98 20.89 -3.39
N LEU A 118 0.18 20.30 -3.68
CA LEU A 118 1.47 21.01 -3.65
C LEU A 118 1.51 22.16 -4.67
N VAL A 119 1.13 21.92 -5.92
CA VAL A 119 1.06 22.95 -6.98
C VAL A 119 0.06 24.05 -6.62
N ALA A 120 -1.02 23.71 -5.92
CA ALA A 120 -1.98 24.67 -5.39
C ALA A 120 -1.48 25.46 -4.15
N GLY A 121 -0.24 25.25 -3.71
CA GLY A 121 0.37 25.94 -2.56
C GLY A 121 0.14 25.28 -1.20
N HIS A 122 -0.56 24.15 -1.14
CA HIS A 122 -0.82 23.39 0.08
C HIS A 122 0.25 22.32 0.34
N TRP A 123 1.49 22.76 0.54
CA TRP A 123 2.64 21.88 0.78
C TRP A 123 2.47 20.94 1.99
N SER A 124 1.72 21.36 3.01
CA SER A 124 1.52 20.59 4.25
C SER A 124 0.69 19.32 4.05
N TYR A 125 -0.09 19.23 2.97
CA TYR A 125 -0.90 18.05 2.67
C TYR A 125 -0.02 16.81 2.47
N GLY A 126 1.00 16.91 1.61
CA GLY A 126 1.91 15.80 1.32
C GLY A 126 2.64 15.33 2.58
N THR A 127 3.17 16.26 3.38
CA THR A 127 3.83 15.93 4.66
C THR A 127 2.89 15.20 5.61
N ASN A 128 1.64 15.66 5.74
CA ASN A 128 0.64 15.01 6.59
C ASN A 128 0.23 13.63 6.06
N PHE A 129 0.15 13.46 4.74
CA PHE A 129 -0.13 12.20 4.08
C PHE A 129 0.96 11.16 4.39
N TYR A 130 2.22 11.45 4.05
CA TYR A 130 3.34 10.53 4.30
C TYR A 130 3.54 10.24 5.80
N LYS A 131 3.35 11.25 6.66
CA LYS A 131 3.38 11.04 8.13
C LYS A 131 2.32 10.03 8.57
N LYS A 132 1.09 10.14 8.05
CA LYS A 132 0.02 9.19 8.39
C LYS A 132 0.25 7.83 7.78
N GLN A 133 0.75 7.75 6.56
CA GLN A 133 1.11 6.50 5.92
C GLN A 133 2.15 5.73 6.74
N ALA A 134 3.24 6.40 7.13
CA ALA A 134 4.25 5.82 8.01
C ALA A 134 3.69 5.37 9.38
N MET A 135 2.72 6.11 9.94
CA MET A 135 2.03 5.70 11.18
C MET A 135 1.14 4.46 10.98
N LEU A 136 0.46 4.34 9.84
CA LEU A 136 -0.36 3.17 9.52
C LEU A 136 0.52 1.93 9.35
N ASP A 137 1.58 2.06 8.56
CA ASP A 137 2.58 1.03 8.35
C ASP A 137 3.12 0.54 9.69
N TYR A 138 3.67 1.46 10.50
CA TYR A 138 4.17 1.14 11.83
C TYR A 138 3.14 0.44 12.71
N LEU A 139 1.88 0.91 12.70
CA LEU A 139 0.79 0.27 13.45
C LEU A 139 0.58 -1.18 13.02
N VAL A 140 0.61 -1.47 11.71
CA VAL A 140 0.46 -2.84 11.20
C VAL A 140 1.68 -3.70 11.54
N ALA A 141 2.90 -3.14 11.46
CA ALA A 141 4.12 -3.85 11.82
C ALA A 141 4.20 -4.24 13.31
N THR A 142 3.73 -3.37 14.21
CA THR A 142 3.76 -3.59 15.66
C THR A 142 2.43 -4.04 16.24
N TYR A 143 1.51 -4.47 15.40
CA TYR A 143 0.13 -4.75 15.80
C TYR A 143 0.08 -5.92 16.79
N GLY A 144 -0.63 -5.77 17.90
CA GLY A 144 -0.68 -6.78 18.97
C GLY A 144 -1.48 -8.05 18.61
N LYS A 145 -2.18 -8.05 17.48
CA LYS A 145 -3.02 -9.16 17.00
C LYS A 145 -2.55 -9.65 15.63
N PRO A 146 -2.80 -10.91 15.28
CA PRO A 146 -2.49 -11.40 13.94
C PRO A 146 -3.19 -10.59 12.84
N VAL A 147 -2.39 -10.05 11.92
CA VAL A 147 -2.86 -9.40 10.68
C VAL A 147 -2.54 -10.32 9.50
N VAL A 148 -3.55 -10.63 8.69
CA VAL A 148 -3.42 -11.45 7.49
C VAL A 148 -3.66 -10.57 6.26
N ALA A 149 -2.65 -10.37 5.42
CA ALA A 149 -2.79 -9.70 4.14
C ALA A 149 -3.06 -10.72 3.03
N ILE A 150 -4.23 -10.63 2.40
CA ILE A 150 -4.57 -11.37 1.18
C ILE A 150 -4.20 -10.48 0.01
N ILE A 151 -3.06 -10.78 -0.58
CA ILE A 151 -2.47 -10.09 -1.71
C ILE A 151 -2.94 -10.79 -2.98
N ASP A 152 -3.89 -10.16 -3.67
CA ASP A 152 -4.41 -10.63 -4.95
C ASP A 152 -4.39 -9.46 -5.95
N GLY A 153 -3.72 -9.67 -7.08
CA GLY A 153 -3.54 -8.65 -8.10
C GLY A 153 -2.36 -7.70 -7.85
N ILE A 154 -2.48 -6.47 -8.35
CA ILE A 154 -1.39 -5.47 -8.31
C ILE A 154 -1.13 -5.00 -6.87
N VAL A 155 0.14 -5.04 -6.46
CA VAL A 155 0.67 -4.47 -5.21
C VAL A 155 1.88 -3.62 -5.52
N MET A 156 1.77 -2.32 -5.28
CA MET A 156 2.87 -1.39 -5.49
C MET A 156 3.00 -0.38 -4.36
N GLY A 157 4.23 0.05 -4.09
CA GLY A 157 4.57 1.12 -3.15
C GLY A 157 3.85 1.07 -1.82
N GLY A 158 3.00 2.06 -1.53
CA GLY A 158 2.21 2.08 -0.29
C GLY A 158 1.40 0.80 -0.02
N GLY A 159 0.96 0.08 -1.06
CA GLY A 159 0.33 -1.23 -0.91
C GLY A 159 1.29 -2.33 -0.47
N ALA A 160 2.54 -2.27 -0.93
CA ALA A 160 3.61 -3.14 -0.47
C ALA A 160 3.94 -2.87 1.01
N GLY A 161 4.03 -1.60 1.40
CA GLY A 161 4.22 -1.19 2.80
C GLY A 161 3.16 -1.79 3.73
N LEU A 162 1.89 -1.61 3.37
CA LEU A 162 0.76 -2.10 4.15
C LEU A 162 0.70 -3.64 4.25
N SER A 163 0.99 -4.34 3.14
CA SER A 163 0.84 -5.80 3.08
C SER A 163 2.06 -6.55 3.62
N LEU A 164 3.27 -6.06 3.37
CA LEU A 164 4.50 -6.75 3.77
C LEU A 164 4.75 -6.67 5.27
N GLN A 165 4.16 -5.70 5.96
CA GLN A 165 4.27 -5.55 7.41
C GLN A 165 3.28 -6.44 8.17
N ALA A 166 2.31 -7.05 7.49
CA ALA A 166 1.37 -7.99 8.10
C ALA A 166 2.08 -9.27 8.60
N THR A 167 1.52 -9.87 9.65
CA THR A 167 2.02 -11.11 10.26
C THR A 167 2.02 -12.27 9.26
N PHE A 168 0.91 -12.42 8.53
CA PHE A 168 0.74 -13.45 7.50
C PHE A 168 0.45 -12.79 6.16
N ARG A 169 1.04 -13.33 5.10
CA ARG A 169 0.90 -12.84 3.73
C ARG A 169 0.51 -14.01 2.85
N ILE A 170 -0.64 -13.90 2.20
CA ILE A 170 -1.16 -14.89 1.25
C ILE A 170 -1.11 -14.22 -0.11
N VAL A 171 -0.37 -14.81 -1.05
CA VAL A 171 -0.24 -14.31 -2.42
C VAL A 171 -0.96 -15.24 -3.38
N THR A 172 -1.61 -14.68 -4.40
CA THR A 172 -2.24 -15.43 -5.50
C THR A 172 -1.37 -15.41 -6.76
N GLU A 173 -1.70 -16.24 -7.75
CA GLU A 173 -1.09 -16.26 -9.08
C GLU A 173 -1.23 -14.95 -9.86
N ASN A 174 -2.20 -14.10 -9.50
CA ASN A 174 -2.41 -12.79 -10.13
C ASN A 174 -1.52 -11.69 -9.52
N THR A 175 -0.73 -12.02 -8.50
CA THR A 175 0.04 -11.03 -7.75
C THR A 175 1.15 -10.43 -8.60
N VAL A 176 1.09 -9.11 -8.80
CA VAL A 176 2.18 -8.34 -9.43
C VAL A 176 2.73 -7.36 -8.40
N PHE A 177 3.96 -7.62 -7.94
CA PHE A 177 4.63 -6.82 -6.92
C PHE A 177 5.66 -5.87 -7.53
N ALA A 178 5.62 -4.58 -7.16
CA ALA A 178 6.60 -3.59 -7.59
C ALA A 178 6.87 -2.49 -6.57
N MET A 179 8.04 -1.86 -6.67
CA MET A 179 8.38 -0.60 -5.99
C MET A 179 8.87 0.41 -7.04
N PRO A 180 7.96 1.07 -7.79
CA PRO A 180 8.31 1.92 -8.93
C PRO A 180 8.56 3.39 -8.55
N GLU A 181 8.76 3.71 -7.27
CA GLU A 181 8.92 5.08 -6.77
C GLU A 181 10.08 5.82 -7.45
N THR A 182 11.16 5.11 -7.76
CA THR A 182 12.34 5.68 -8.42
C THR A 182 12.03 6.19 -9.83
N ALA A 183 11.02 5.62 -10.50
CA ALA A 183 10.59 6.07 -11.83
C ALA A 183 9.93 7.45 -11.81
N ILE A 184 9.36 7.86 -10.68
CA ILE A 184 8.74 9.19 -10.48
C ILE A 184 9.65 10.16 -9.72
N GLY A 185 10.94 9.83 -9.57
CA GLY A 185 11.90 10.64 -8.81
C GLY A 185 11.67 10.60 -7.30
N HIS A 186 10.95 9.60 -6.80
CA HIS A 186 10.77 9.35 -5.38
C HIS A 186 11.65 8.18 -4.92
N PHE A 187 11.93 8.09 -3.62
CA PHE A 187 12.62 6.92 -3.07
C PHE A 187 11.58 5.90 -2.59
N ALA A 188 11.97 4.63 -2.54
CA ALA A 188 11.10 3.60 -1.98
C ALA A 188 10.89 3.90 -0.49
N ASP A 189 9.68 4.23 -0.10
CA ASP A 189 9.31 4.61 1.27
C ASP A 189 8.65 3.42 2.00
N VAL A 190 7.74 3.68 2.94
CA VAL A 190 6.87 2.67 3.61
C VAL A 190 7.57 1.44 4.20
N GLY A 191 8.79 1.62 4.73
CA GLY A 191 9.55 0.54 5.34
C GLY A 191 10.21 -0.42 4.33
N SER A 192 10.27 -0.05 3.06
CA SER A 192 10.98 -0.83 2.03
C SER A 192 12.45 -1.02 2.33
N SER A 193 13.12 -0.01 2.89
CA SER A 193 14.47 -0.12 3.42
C SER A 193 14.60 -1.20 4.51
N TYR A 194 13.53 -1.50 5.25
CA TYR A 194 13.51 -2.57 6.25
C TYR A 194 13.32 -3.95 5.60
N PHE A 195 12.29 -4.14 4.78
CA PHE A 195 11.97 -5.47 4.25
C PHE A 195 12.86 -5.88 3.07
N LEU A 196 13.28 -4.94 2.21
CA LEU A 196 14.15 -5.23 1.05
C LEU A 196 15.60 -5.51 1.48
N SER A 197 16.10 -4.83 2.52
CA SER A 197 17.46 -5.08 3.04
C SER A 197 17.63 -6.45 3.71
N ARG A 198 16.52 -7.12 4.02
CA ARG A 198 16.50 -8.47 4.63
C ARG A 198 16.34 -9.58 3.61
N LEU A 199 16.20 -9.24 2.32
CA LEU A 199 16.19 -10.23 1.26
C LEU A 199 17.60 -10.85 1.10
N PRO A 200 17.69 -12.15 0.80
CA PRO A 200 18.98 -12.80 0.59
C PRO A 200 19.71 -12.21 -0.61
N GLY A 201 21.03 -12.08 -0.53
CA GLY A 201 21.86 -11.59 -1.63
C GLY A 201 21.52 -10.16 -2.07
N PHE A 202 21.46 -9.93 -3.39
CA PHE A 202 21.32 -8.60 -3.98
C PHE A 202 19.90 -8.25 -4.43
N TYR A 203 18.87 -9.02 -4.04
CA TYR A 203 17.50 -8.77 -4.53
C TYR A 203 16.91 -7.43 -4.08
N GLY A 204 17.30 -6.93 -2.90
CA GLY A 204 16.88 -5.60 -2.41
C GLY A 204 17.74 -4.43 -2.91
N CYS A 205 18.92 -4.73 -3.47
CA CYS A 205 19.91 -3.73 -3.87
C CYS A 205 19.40 -2.68 -4.87
N PRO A 206 18.65 -3.05 -5.94
CA PRO A 206 18.12 -2.09 -6.91
C PRO A 206 17.16 -1.04 -6.32
N PHE A 207 16.59 -1.30 -5.14
CA PHE A 207 15.55 -0.46 -4.54
C PHE A 207 16.05 0.38 -3.35
N VAL A 208 17.02 -0.14 -2.59
CA VAL A 208 17.49 0.49 -1.34
C VAL A 208 18.74 1.35 -1.55
N GLY A 209 19.42 1.21 -2.69
CA GLY A 209 20.60 2.01 -3.04
C GLY A 209 21.85 1.73 -2.18
N ASN A 210 21.77 0.82 -1.21
CA ASN A 210 22.91 0.42 -0.39
C ASN A 210 23.02 -1.11 -0.37
N CYS A 211 24.11 -1.61 -0.95
CA CYS A 211 24.33 -3.01 -1.26
C CYS A 211 25.63 -3.48 -0.63
N THR A 212 25.64 -3.58 0.70
CA THR A 212 26.77 -4.14 1.43
C THR A 212 26.30 -5.28 2.34
N ARG A 213 26.46 -6.51 1.83
CA ARG A 213 26.82 -7.69 2.61
C ARG A 213 27.64 -8.63 1.74
#